data_AF-A0A208XYG1-F1
#
_entry.id   AF-A0A208XYG1-F1
#
_cell.length_a   1.000
_cell.length_b   1.000
_cell.length_c   1.000
_cell.angle_alpha   90.00
_cell.angle_beta   90.00
_cell.angle_gamma   90.00
#
_symmetry.space_group_name_H-M   'P 1'
#
loop_
_entity.id
_entity.type
_entity.pdbx_description
1 polymer ?
#
loop_
_entity_poly.entity_id
_entity_poly.type
_entity_poly.pdbx_seq_one_letter_code
_entity_poly.pdbx_strand_id
1 'polypeptide(L)'
;MGEIVWAAATAHTGAMMRAPKGDPDDLARADRVFQAFSALSASLKEARPDVLVVVATDHFLTFDQAALPVFAIGTGAAFPGHGEFGVPRRDYTGVAGLGEAVHAGMVAAGFDAAGARGLPLDHSFSCPLQLLLAGWDAPVLPVYVNCTIEPLPRLDRCLAFGRALGDALRAQDLAPRVAVLGTGGLSHWVGMPETGHINRDFDRRFLEGFAAGRFDEIAGWNAAEVVRSAGNGAAEIRNWLLAAGAARATGARVAAYEPVQAWVTGIGVTELLLPPGQAGETLPAQAAGARRDRHALERYLFRFDKEPALQEALKAGAEHAFDGHALDDEERRALRERDLATLYEWGVHPLLIRNFAGTLGLRYVQAYHDRGLLPRHGN
;
A
#
# COMPACT_ATOMS: atom_id res chain seq x y z
N MET A 1 12.24 3.85 17.31
CA MET A 1 12.75 3.28 16.05
C MET A 1 12.00 2.01 15.75
N GLY A 2 11.70 1.77 14.47
CA GLY A 2 11.02 0.57 14.01
C GLY A 2 11.97 -0.62 13.87
N GLU A 3 11.45 -1.81 14.11
CA GLU A 3 12.10 -3.09 13.90
C GLU A 3 11.19 -3.94 13.01
N ILE A 4 11.74 -4.56 11.98
CA ILE A 4 10.99 -5.56 11.22
C ILE A 4 11.07 -6.88 11.98
N VAL A 5 9.94 -7.30 12.56
CA VAL A 5 9.84 -8.44 13.47
C VAL A 5 9.32 -9.71 12.78
N TRP A 6 8.76 -9.56 11.58
CA TRP A 6 8.22 -10.65 10.78
C TRP A 6 8.21 -10.28 9.30
N ALA A 7 8.45 -11.25 8.43
CA ALA A 7 8.24 -11.03 7.00
C ALA A 7 7.86 -12.32 6.26
N ALA A 8 7.11 -12.19 5.16
CA ALA A 8 6.65 -13.31 4.35
C ALA A 8 6.43 -12.91 2.88
N ALA A 9 6.28 -13.92 2.03
CA ALA A 9 5.75 -13.73 0.68
C ALA A 9 4.79 -14.86 0.29
N THR A 10 3.62 -14.52 -0.27
CA THR A 10 2.54 -15.48 -0.57
C THR A 10 1.80 -15.15 -1.86
N ALA A 11 1.16 -16.14 -2.48
CA ALA A 11 0.17 -15.88 -3.54
C ALA A 11 -1.04 -15.09 -2.99
N HIS A 12 -1.82 -14.45 -3.89
CA HIS A 12 -3.01 -13.66 -3.53
C HIS A 12 -4.26 -13.94 -4.36
N THR A 13 -4.30 -15.04 -5.14
CA THR A 13 -5.44 -15.30 -6.03
C THR A 13 -6.77 -15.30 -5.27
N GLY A 14 -7.72 -14.46 -5.71
CA GLY A 14 -9.06 -14.38 -5.11
C GLY A 14 -9.82 -15.72 -5.16
N ALA A 15 -9.37 -16.66 -6.01
CA ALA A 15 -9.90 -18.02 -6.06
C ALA A 15 -9.80 -18.77 -4.73
N MET A 16 -8.82 -18.45 -3.87
CA MET A 16 -8.69 -19.03 -2.52
C MET A 16 -9.85 -18.69 -1.59
N MET A 17 -10.56 -17.58 -1.85
CA MET A 17 -11.70 -17.15 -1.02
C MET A 17 -13.03 -17.81 -1.43
N ARG A 18 -13.01 -18.64 -2.47
CA ARG A 18 -14.18 -19.41 -2.93
C ARG A 18 -14.02 -20.86 -2.48
N ALA A 19 -15.15 -21.55 -2.30
CA ALA A 19 -15.13 -22.98 -2.00
C ALA A 19 -14.26 -23.70 -3.05
N PRO A 20 -13.24 -24.46 -2.64
CA PRO A 20 -12.36 -25.14 -3.58
C PRO A 20 -13.20 -26.13 -4.39
N LYS A 21 -13.12 -26.02 -5.72
CA LYS A 21 -13.79 -26.90 -6.67
C LYS A 21 -12.71 -27.57 -7.48
N GLY A 22 -12.68 -28.89 -7.54
CA GLY A 22 -11.64 -29.59 -8.27
C GLY A 22 -11.74 -31.08 -8.02
N ASP A 23 -10.83 -31.82 -8.63
CA ASP A 23 -10.63 -33.22 -8.28
C ASP A 23 -10.07 -33.36 -6.84
N PRO A 24 -10.07 -34.59 -6.26
CA PRO A 24 -9.57 -34.80 -4.91
C PRO A 24 -8.11 -34.37 -4.70
N ASP A 25 -7.28 -34.38 -5.74
CA ASP A 25 -5.88 -33.97 -5.64
C ASP A 25 -5.78 -32.46 -5.44
N ASP A 26 -6.53 -31.67 -6.21
CA ASP A 26 -6.59 -30.22 -6.07
C ASP A 26 -7.17 -29.79 -4.73
N LEU A 27 -8.16 -30.52 -4.20
CA LEU A 27 -8.66 -30.29 -2.84
C LEU A 27 -7.55 -30.53 -1.79
N ALA A 28 -6.82 -31.64 -1.89
CA ALA A 28 -5.72 -31.93 -0.97
C ALA A 28 -4.57 -30.92 -1.09
N ARG A 29 -4.31 -30.39 -2.30
CA ARG A 29 -3.37 -29.28 -2.53
C ARG A 29 -3.84 -28.00 -1.85
N ALA A 30 -5.11 -27.63 -2.03
CA ALA A 30 -5.71 -26.47 -1.39
C ALA A 30 -5.62 -26.56 0.14
N ASP A 31 -5.89 -27.74 0.72
CA ASP A 31 -5.76 -27.97 2.16
C ASP A 31 -4.34 -27.70 2.68
N ARG A 32 -3.30 -28.13 1.96
CA ARG A 32 -1.90 -27.84 2.32
C ARG A 32 -1.58 -26.36 2.25
N VAL A 33 -2.12 -25.63 1.27
CA VAL A 33 -2.01 -24.17 1.19
C VAL A 33 -2.66 -23.52 2.40
N PHE A 34 -3.89 -23.90 2.76
CA PHE A 34 -4.58 -23.31 3.91
C PHE A 34 -3.91 -23.63 5.25
N GLN A 35 -3.31 -24.83 5.39
CA GLN A 35 -2.47 -25.17 6.54
C GLN A 35 -1.23 -24.25 6.62
N ALA A 36 -0.59 -23.96 5.48
CA ALA A 36 0.54 -23.04 5.44
C ALA A 36 0.15 -21.60 5.81
N PHE A 37 -0.97 -21.08 5.28
CA PHE A 37 -1.51 -19.77 5.71
C PHE A 37 -1.84 -19.75 7.20
N SER A 38 -2.41 -20.83 7.75
CA SER A 38 -2.70 -20.95 9.19
C SER A 38 -1.42 -20.88 10.03
N ALA A 39 -0.34 -21.56 9.58
CA ALA A 39 0.96 -21.50 10.25
C ALA A 39 1.59 -20.10 10.18
N LEU A 40 1.50 -19.42 9.03
CA LEU A 40 1.97 -18.04 8.88
C LEU A 40 1.15 -17.07 9.75
N SER A 41 -0.17 -17.23 9.82
CA SER A 41 -1.06 -16.43 10.68
C SER A 41 -0.64 -16.55 12.15
N ALA A 42 -0.36 -17.77 12.61
CA ALA A 42 0.13 -18.01 13.97
C ALA A 42 1.47 -17.32 14.24
N SER A 43 2.44 -17.46 13.31
CA SER A 43 3.76 -16.81 13.43
C SER A 43 3.67 -15.28 13.42
N LEU A 44 2.87 -14.71 12.50
CA LEU A 44 2.61 -13.27 12.44
C LEU A 44 2.01 -12.75 13.75
N LYS A 45 1.04 -13.49 14.31
CA LYS A 45 0.39 -13.13 15.58
C LYS A 45 1.36 -13.21 16.75
N GLU A 46 2.23 -14.21 16.80
CA GLU A 46 3.30 -14.34 17.79
C GLU A 46 4.32 -13.19 17.71
N ALA A 47 4.63 -12.74 16.48
CA ALA A 47 5.49 -11.60 16.24
C ALA A 47 4.87 -10.27 16.72
N ARG A 48 3.57 -10.20 17.02
CA ARG A 48 2.89 -9.01 17.60
C ARG A 48 3.29 -7.70 16.90
N PRO A 49 3.07 -7.55 15.58
CA PRO A 49 3.38 -6.30 14.89
C PRO A 49 2.40 -5.19 15.29
N ASP A 50 2.89 -3.96 15.35
CA ASP A 50 2.09 -2.74 15.44
C ASP A 50 1.49 -2.35 14.08
N VAL A 51 2.14 -2.78 12.99
CA VAL A 51 1.68 -2.55 11.61
C VAL A 51 2.15 -3.67 10.67
N LEU A 52 1.31 -4.03 9.70
CA LEU A 52 1.64 -4.92 8.61
C LEU A 52 1.78 -4.13 7.29
N VAL A 53 3.00 -4.02 6.80
CA VAL A 53 3.30 -3.47 5.47
C VAL A 53 2.95 -4.52 4.43
N VAL A 54 2.04 -4.20 3.50
CA VAL A 54 1.59 -5.14 2.46
C VAL A 54 2.00 -4.60 1.11
N VAL A 55 2.89 -5.33 0.44
CA VAL A 55 3.39 -5.03 -0.91
C VAL A 55 2.59 -5.85 -1.92
N ALA A 56 1.80 -5.18 -2.74
CA ALA A 56 0.94 -5.82 -3.72
C ALA A 56 0.80 -4.99 -5.00
N THR A 57 0.00 -5.48 -5.95
CA THR A 57 -0.34 -4.77 -7.20
C THR A 57 -1.81 -4.32 -7.16
N ASP A 58 -2.36 -3.87 -8.27
CA ASP A 58 -3.78 -3.57 -8.45
C ASP A 58 -4.21 -4.22 -9.77
N HIS A 59 -5.43 -4.75 -9.77
CA HIS A 59 -6.01 -5.46 -10.91
C HIS A 59 -7.08 -4.62 -11.61
N PHE A 60 -6.77 -3.35 -11.89
CA PHE A 60 -7.64 -2.38 -12.57
C PHE A 60 -8.90 -2.00 -11.77
N LEU A 61 -8.79 -1.93 -10.44
CA LEU A 61 -9.90 -1.47 -9.59
C LEU A 61 -9.63 -0.10 -8.98
N THR A 62 -8.37 0.18 -8.68
CA THR A 62 -7.97 1.43 -8.02
C THR A 62 -7.23 2.36 -8.97
N PHE A 63 -6.34 1.83 -9.80
CA PHE A 63 -5.60 2.61 -10.78
C PHE A 63 -6.06 2.26 -12.19
N ASP A 64 -6.16 3.29 -13.03
CA ASP A 64 -6.54 3.16 -14.43
C ASP A 64 -5.50 3.84 -15.34
N GLN A 65 -5.80 3.89 -16.64
CA GLN A 65 -4.91 4.50 -17.63
C GLN A 65 -4.79 6.02 -17.50
N ALA A 66 -5.66 6.69 -16.74
CA ALA A 66 -5.57 8.12 -16.51
C ALA A 66 -4.46 8.46 -15.51
N ALA A 67 -4.22 7.60 -14.52
CA ALA A 67 -3.12 7.76 -13.57
C ALA A 67 -2.66 6.41 -13.01
N LEU A 68 -1.51 5.95 -13.49
CA LEU A 68 -0.87 4.71 -13.04
C LEU A 68 0.55 4.99 -12.51
N PRO A 69 0.78 4.95 -11.19
CA PRO A 69 2.12 5.10 -10.65
C PRO A 69 2.95 3.81 -10.86
N VAL A 70 4.28 3.92 -10.83
CA VAL A 70 5.14 2.72 -10.73
C VAL A 70 5.11 2.15 -9.31
N PHE A 71 5.17 3.04 -8.32
CA PHE A 71 5.05 2.72 -6.89
C PHE A 71 4.08 3.70 -6.24
N ALA A 72 3.25 3.22 -5.30
CA ALA A 72 2.46 4.09 -4.44
C ALA A 72 2.48 3.63 -2.98
N ILE A 73 2.41 4.56 -2.05
CA ILE A 73 2.40 4.31 -0.61
C ILE A 73 1.08 4.81 -0.04
N GLY A 74 0.39 3.95 0.70
CA GLY A 74 -0.80 4.31 1.45
C GLY A 74 -0.45 5.26 2.59
N THR A 75 -0.93 6.51 2.52
CA THR A 75 -0.63 7.52 3.56
C THR A 75 -1.85 7.88 4.41
N GLY A 76 -2.94 7.13 4.31
CA GLY A 76 -4.19 7.36 5.04
C GLY A 76 -4.29 6.58 6.35
N ALA A 77 -5.32 6.94 7.13
CA ALA A 77 -5.70 6.23 8.37
C ALA A 77 -6.71 5.10 8.12
N ALA A 78 -7.27 4.99 6.92
CA ALA A 78 -8.22 3.95 6.54
C ALA A 78 -8.13 3.66 5.04
N PHE A 79 -8.25 2.40 4.69
CA PHE A 79 -8.20 1.91 3.32
C PHE A 79 -9.42 1.02 3.06
N PRO A 80 -10.37 1.44 2.20
CA PRO A 80 -11.54 0.64 1.93
C PRO A 80 -11.19 -0.58 1.10
N GLY A 81 -11.75 -1.74 1.42
CA GLY A 81 -11.63 -2.92 0.56
C GLY A 81 -12.63 -2.86 -0.58
N HIS A 82 -12.26 -3.32 -1.77
CA HIS A 82 -13.21 -3.40 -2.90
C HIS A 82 -14.31 -4.44 -2.65
N GLY A 83 -13.95 -5.64 -2.21
CA GLY A 83 -14.87 -6.76 -2.02
C GLY A 83 -15.32 -7.36 -3.35
N GLU A 84 -14.40 -8.00 -4.07
CA GLU A 84 -14.64 -8.61 -5.39
C GLU A 84 -14.21 -10.07 -5.45
N PHE A 85 -14.36 -10.73 -6.61
CA PHE A 85 -13.87 -12.08 -6.94
C PHE A 85 -14.09 -13.19 -5.89
N GLY A 86 -15.01 -12.99 -4.94
CA GLY A 86 -15.29 -13.88 -3.81
C GLY A 86 -14.62 -13.49 -2.50
N VAL A 87 -13.73 -12.50 -2.52
CA VAL A 87 -13.14 -11.85 -1.34
C VAL A 87 -14.19 -10.94 -0.68
N PRO A 88 -14.57 -11.18 0.59
CA PRO A 88 -15.47 -10.30 1.32
C PRO A 88 -14.95 -8.87 1.41
N ARG A 89 -15.85 -7.88 1.37
CA ARG A 89 -15.47 -6.50 1.65
C ARG A 89 -15.01 -6.36 3.11
N ARG A 90 -13.82 -5.79 3.32
CA ARG A 90 -13.27 -5.41 4.63
C ARG A 90 -12.49 -4.12 4.46
N ASP A 91 -12.76 -3.14 5.31
CA ASP A 91 -11.97 -1.92 5.37
C ASP A 91 -10.83 -2.12 6.39
N TYR A 92 -9.66 -1.55 6.11
CA TYR A 92 -8.45 -1.74 6.91
C TYR A 92 -8.02 -0.42 7.55
N THR A 93 -7.61 -0.48 8.81
CA THR A 93 -7.05 0.68 9.51
C THR A 93 -5.61 0.90 9.06
N GLY A 94 -5.25 2.15 8.78
CA GLY A 94 -3.89 2.60 8.51
C GLY A 94 -3.29 3.40 9.66
N VAL A 95 -2.00 3.70 9.56
CA VAL A 95 -1.31 4.62 10.47
C VAL A 95 -0.84 5.83 9.65
N ALA A 96 -1.67 6.87 9.55
CA ALA A 96 -1.45 7.98 8.62
C ALA A 96 -0.05 8.62 8.77
N GLY A 97 0.37 8.92 10.00
CA GLY A 97 1.70 9.49 10.26
C GLY A 97 2.84 8.58 9.81
N LEU A 98 2.69 7.26 9.92
CA LEU A 98 3.67 6.29 9.43
C LEU A 98 3.74 6.32 7.91
N GLY A 99 2.59 6.29 7.23
CA GLY A 99 2.55 6.32 5.78
C GLY A 99 3.17 7.60 5.20
N GLU A 100 2.93 8.75 5.84
CA GLU A 100 3.58 10.02 5.48
C GLU A 100 5.10 9.99 5.72
N ALA A 101 5.55 9.50 6.87
CA ALA A 101 6.96 9.40 7.19
C ALA A 101 7.70 8.47 6.22
N VAL A 102 7.11 7.32 5.90
CA VAL A 102 7.65 6.36 4.94
C VAL A 102 7.66 6.95 3.53
N HIS A 103 6.58 7.61 3.09
CA HIS A 103 6.53 8.28 1.79
C HIS A 103 7.61 9.35 1.66
N ALA A 104 7.78 10.20 2.67
CA ALA A 104 8.84 11.20 2.70
C ALA A 104 10.24 10.55 2.69
N GLY A 105 10.42 9.44 3.43
CA GLY A 105 11.66 8.66 3.43
C GLY A 105 12.01 8.09 2.05
N MET A 106 11.02 7.59 1.31
CA MET A 106 11.23 7.09 -0.06
C MET A 106 11.61 8.20 -1.03
N VAL A 107 10.95 9.37 -0.95
CA VAL A 107 11.31 10.54 -1.77
C VAL A 107 12.75 11.00 -1.44
N ALA A 108 13.11 11.06 -0.16
CA ALA A 108 14.47 11.40 0.26
C ALA A 108 15.53 10.38 -0.22
N ALA A 109 15.15 9.11 -0.35
CA ALA A 109 15.99 8.05 -0.90
C ALA A 109 16.06 8.05 -2.45
N GLY A 110 15.42 9.02 -3.13
CA GLY A 110 15.45 9.14 -4.60
C GLY A 110 14.49 8.21 -5.33
N PHE A 111 13.38 7.82 -4.68
CA PHE A 111 12.30 7.08 -5.32
C PHE A 111 11.06 7.95 -5.54
N ASP A 112 10.56 7.96 -6.77
CA ASP A 112 9.35 8.67 -7.18
C ASP A 112 8.08 7.86 -6.86
N ALA A 113 7.82 7.63 -5.56
CA ALA A 113 6.60 6.97 -5.11
C ALA A 113 5.44 7.98 -5.02
N ALA A 114 4.27 7.61 -5.53
CA ALA A 114 3.06 8.38 -5.31
C ALA A 114 2.55 8.21 -3.87
N GLY A 115 2.08 9.29 -3.24
CA GLY A 115 1.35 9.22 -1.98
C GLY A 115 -0.14 9.00 -2.24
N ALA A 116 -0.74 7.97 -1.65
CA ALA A 116 -2.14 7.60 -1.87
C ALA A 116 -2.90 7.50 -0.54
N ARG A 117 -3.57 8.58 -0.12
CA ARG A 117 -4.29 8.62 1.18
C ARG A 117 -5.48 7.68 1.24
N GLY A 118 -6.33 7.68 0.21
CA GLY A 118 -7.59 6.92 0.19
C GLY A 118 -7.52 5.65 -0.64
N LEU A 119 -6.36 5.01 -0.77
CA LEU A 119 -6.10 3.89 -1.67
C LEU A 119 -7.07 2.72 -1.37
N PRO A 120 -8.06 2.43 -2.25
CA PRO A 120 -8.87 1.24 -2.08
C PRO A 120 -8.05 -0.02 -2.37
N LEU A 121 -8.30 -1.08 -1.61
CA LEU A 121 -7.51 -2.32 -1.66
C LEU A 121 -8.30 -3.44 -2.34
N ASP A 122 -7.77 -3.97 -3.43
CA ASP A 122 -8.33 -5.10 -4.16
C ASP A 122 -7.96 -6.45 -3.49
N HIS A 123 -8.27 -7.57 -4.16
CA HIS A 123 -7.93 -8.91 -3.68
C HIS A 123 -6.44 -9.16 -3.49
N SER A 124 -5.56 -8.45 -4.22
CA SER A 124 -4.12 -8.66 -4.12
C SER A 124 -3.57 -8.32 -2.73
N PHE A 125 -4.21 -7.36 -2.06
CA PHE A 125 -4.02 -7.05 -0.64
C PHE A 125 -4.96 -7.89 0.22
N SER A 126 -6.26 -7.87 -0.10
CA SER A 126 -7.31 -8.32 0.80
C SER A 126 -7.36 -9.83 0.99
N CYS A 127 -7.05 -10.63 -0.02
CA CYS A 127 -7.08 -12.09 0.08
C CYS A 127 -6.07 -12.60 1.12
N PRO A 128 -4.76 -12.32 1.01
CA PRO A 128 -3.81 -12.78 2.01
C PRO A 128 -4.05 -12.12 3.38
N LEU A 129 -4.48 -10.85 3.43
CA LEU A 129 -4.83 -10.19 4.69
C LEU A 129 -5.97 -10.91 5.44
N GLN A 130 -7.02 -11.33 4.75
CA GLN A 130 -8.14 -12.03 5.40
C GLN A 130 -7.77 -13.43 5.89
N LEU A 131 -6.86 -14.12 5.20
CA LEU A 131 -6.33 -15.41 5.66
C LEU A 131 -5.39 -15.24 6.86
N LEU A 132 -4.48 -14.27 6.82
CA LEU A 132 -3.48 -14.04 7.87
C LEU A 132 -4.06 -13.39 9.13
N LEU A 133 -5.04 -12.49 8.96
CA LEU A 133 -5.72 -11.79 10.05
C LEU A 133 -7.05 -12.46 10.42
N ALA A 134 -7.19 -13.76 10.20
CA ALA A 134 -8.38 -14.50 10.59
C ALA A 134 -8.55 -14.47 12.11
N GLY A 135 -9.63 -13.84 12.58
CA GLY A 135 -9.95 -13.73 14.01
C GLY A 135 -9.15 -12.69 14.79
N TRP A 136 -8.47 -11.75 14.12
CA TRP A 136 -7.84 -10.58 14.74
C TRP A 136 -7.65 -9.42 13.76
N ASP A 137 -7.16 -8.29 14.25
CA ASP A 137 -6.94 -7.07 13.48
C ASP A 137 -5.53 -6.52 13.73
N ALA A 138 -4.95 -5.92 12.70
CA ALA A 138 -3.71 -5.16 12.76
C ALA A 138 -3.79 -3.99 11.77
N PRO A 139 -3.23 -2.80 12.10
CA PRO A 139 -3.08 -1.72 11.14
C PRO A 139 -2.23 -2.15 9.94
N VAL A 140 -2.51 -1.60 8.76
CA VAL A 140 -1.78 -1.88 7.52
C VAL A 140 -1.12 -0.64 6.93
N LEU A 141 0.01 -0.85 6.26
CA LEU A 141 0.62 0.13 5.37
C LEU A 141 0.68 -0.47 3.95
N PRO A 142 -0.26 -0.15 3.06
CA PRO A 142 -0.26 -0.70 1.72
C PRO A 142 0.82 -0.02 0.87
N VAL A 143 1.59 -0.84 0.16
CA VAL A 143 2.60 -0.42 -0.81
C VAL A 143 2.24 -1.08 -2.13
N TYR A 144 1.85 -0.25 -3.10
CA TYR A 144 1.52 -0.70 -4.43
C TYR A 144 2.76 -0.70 -5.33
N VAL A 145 2.87 -1.73 -6.17
CA VAL A 145 3.85 -1.86 -7.25
C VAL A 145 3.12 -2.19 -8.53
N ASN A 146 3.37 -1.43 -9.59
CA ASN A 146 2.84 -1.77 -10.91
C ASN A 146 3.46 -3.09 -11.42
N CYS A 147 2.64 -4.14 -11.48
CA CYS A 147 3.00 -5.44 -12.06
C CYS A 147 2.16 -5.80 -13.29
N THR A 148 1.25 -4.93 -13.73
CA THR A 148 0.19 -5.26 -14.69
C THR A 148 0.31 -4.52 -16.02
N ILE A 149 0.75 -3.26 -16.02
CA ILE A 149 0.72 -2.39 -17.22
C ILE A 149 2.12 -1.90 -17.54
N GLU A 150 2.60 -2.16 -18.75
CA GLU A 150 3.91 -1.67 -19.19
C GLU A 150 3.98 -0.12 -19.26
N PRO A 151 5.13 0.50 -18.95
CA PRO A 151 6.40 -0.12 -18.57
C PRO A 151 6.42 -0.61 -17.11
N LEU A 152 6.76 -1.88 -16.91
CA LEU A 152 6.93 -2.46 -15.58
C LEU A 152 8.29 -2.07 -14.97
N PRO A 153 8.38 -1.81 -13.64
CA PRO A 153 9.67 -1.61 -13.00
C PRO A 153 10.55 -2.84 -13.18
N ARG A 154 11.86 -2.64 -13.31
CA ARG A 154 12.83 -3.75 -13.36
C ARG A 154 12.87 -4.47 -12.01
N LEU A 155 13.19 -5.78 -12.02
CA LEU A 155 13.25 -6.59 -10.80
C LEU A 155 14.29 -6.05 -9.79
N ASP A 156 15.45 -5.60 -10.27
CA ASP A 156 16.48 -4.94 -9.45
C ASP A 156 16.03 -3.60 -8.85
N ARG A 157 15.20 -2.82 -9.56
CA ARG A 157 14.58 -1.61 -9.02
C ARG A 157 13.60 -1.93 -7.89
N CYS A 158 12.85 -3.03 -7.97
CA CYS A 158 11.96 -3.47 -6.89
C CYS A 158 12.74 -3.94 -5.66
N LEU A 159 13.85 -4.68 -5.83
CA LEU A 159 14.73 -5.06 -4.73
C LEU A 159 15.37 -3.82 -4.07
N ALA A 160 15.84 -2.85 -4.87
CA ALA A 160 16.40 -1.60 -4.38
C ALA A 160 15.36 -0.74 -3.64
N PHE A 161 14.14 -0.64 -4.18
CA PHE A 161 13.02 0.01 -3.49
C PHE A 161 12.76 -0.66 -2.14
N GLY A 162 12.73 -1.99 -2.12
CA GLY A 162 12.57 -2.77 -0.89
C GLY A 162 13.60 -2.38 0.15
N ARG A 163 14.89 -2.39 -0.21
CA ARG A 163 15.99 -1.99 0.70
C ARG A 163 15.75 -0.59 1.30
N ALA A 164 15.43 0.40 0.47
CA ALA A 164 15.14 1.77 0.92
C ALA A 164 13.87 1.87 1.79
N LEU A 165 12.82 1.11 1.46
CA LEU A 165 11.61 1.00 2.29
C LEU A 165 11.95 0.42 3.66
N GLY A 166 12.77 -0.61 3.71
CA GLY A 166 13.27 -1.20 4.96
C GLY A 166 14.04 -0.20 5.82
N ASP A 167 14.78 0.73 5.22
CA ASP A 167 15.50 1.77 5.94
C ASP A 167 14.52 2.84 6.49
N ALA A 168 13.55 3.27 5.68
CA ALA A 168 12.51 4.20 6.11
C ALA A 168 11.67 3.65 7.27
N LEU A 169 11.31 2.36 7.21
CA LEU A 169 10.56 1.67 8.26
C LEU A 169 11.34 1.54 9.58
N ARG A 170 12.68 1.49 9.53
CA ARG A 170 13.54 1.45 10.72
C ARG A 170 13.77 2.84 11.32
N ALA A 171 13.78 3.89 10.49
CA ALA A 171 14.06 5.27 10.91
C ALA A 171 12.92 5.93 11.71
N GLN A 172 11.66 5.49 11.52
CA GLN A 172 10.48 6.02 12.23
C GLN A 172 10.32 5.46 13.65
N ASP A 173 9.50 6.10 14.49
CA ASP A 173 9.19 5.69 15.88
C ASP A 173 7.69 5.52 16.17
N LEU A 174 6.84 5.62 15.15
CA LEU A 174 5.39 5.53 15.19
C LEU A 174 4.86 4.09 15.28
N ALA A 175 5.61 3.12 14.75
CA ALA A 175 5.30 1.70 14.78
C ALA A 175 6.57 0.89 15.12
N PRO A 176 6.84 0.63 16.41
CA PRO A 176 8.06 -0.08 16.83
C PRO A 176 8.24 -1.47 16.23
N ARG A 177 7.16 -2.22 15.99
CA ARG A 177 7.19 -3.59 15.46
C ARG A 177 6.48 -3.64 14.12
N VAL A 178 7.23 -3.87 13.05
CA VAL A 178 6.76 -3.88 11.68
C VAL A 178 6.77 -5.29 11.13
N ALA A 179 5.67 -5.73 10.53
CA ALA A 179 5.63 -6.92 9.69
C ALA A 179 5.64 -6.53 8.21
N VAL A 180 6.24 -7.34 7.33
CA VAL A 180 6.27 -7.08 5.88
C VAL A 180 5.77 -8.29 5.08
N LEU A 181 4.83 -8.08 4.17
CA LEU A 181 4.26 -9.12 3.32
C LEU A 181 4.38 -8.74 1.86
N GLY A 182 5.01 -9.57 1.03
CA GLY A 182 4.93 -9.48 -0.43
C GLY A 182 3.87 -10.42 -0.99
N THR A 183 2.99 -9.94 -1.88
CA THR A 183 1.89 -10.76 -2.40
C THR A 183 1.99 -11.01 -3.91
N GLY A 184 1.36 -12.09 -4.37
CA GLY A 184 1.18 -12.40 -5.80
C GLY A 184 2.03 -13.56 -6.29
N GLY A 185 1.97 -13.80 -7.60
CA GLY A 185 2.64 -14.94 -8.25
C GLY A 185 2.03 -16.30 -7.85
N LEU A 186 2.69 -17.43 -8.18
CA LEU A 186 3.87 -17.53 -9.05
C LEU A 186 3.43 -17.64 -10.51
N SER A 187 3.70 -18.75 -11.21
CA SER A 187 3.29 -18.90 -12.60
C SER A 187 1.78 -18.97 -12.76
N HIS A 188 1.25 -18.08 -13.60
CA HIS A 188 -0.13 -18.06 -14.06
C HIS A 188 -0.32 -17.06 -15.21
N TRP A 189 -1.27 -17.38 -16.08
CA TRP A 189 -1.67 -16.56 -17.22
C TRP A 189 -3.10 -16.08 -16.99
N VAL A 190 -3.29 -14.76 -17.01
CA VAL A 190 -4.59 -14.13 -16.78
C VAL A 190 -5.04 -13.45 -18.07
N GLY A 191 -6.15 -13.91 -18.63
CA GLY A 191 -6.72 -13.35 -19.85
C GLY A 191 -5.90 -13.65 -21.12
N MET A 192 -4.98 -14.61 -21.05
CA MET A 192 -4.13 -15.04 -22.18
C MET A 192 -4.53 -16.45 -22.67
N PRO A 193 -4.17 -16.85 -23.90
CA PRO A 193 -4.48 -18.20 -24.43
C PRO A 193 -4.03 -19.36 -23.53
N GLU A 194 -2.96 -19.16 -22.76
CA GLU A 194 -2.37 -20.14 -21.84
C GLU A 194 -3.05 -20.15 -20.45
N THR A 195 -4.14 -19.39 -20.25
CA THR A 195 -4.89 -19.38 -18.99
C THR A 195 -5.21 -20.81 -18.53
N GLY A 196 -4.83 -21.14 -17.30
CA GLY A 196 -4.91 -22.50 -16.75
C GLY A 196 -3.61 -23.31 -16.86
N HIS A 197 -2.61 -22.84 -17.59
CA HIS A 197 -1.27 -23.44 -17.52
C HIS A 197 -0.54 -23.00 -16.23
N ILE A 198 0.21 -23.92 -15.63
CA ILE A 198 1.07 -23.67 -14.46
C ILE A 198 2.46 -24.20 -14.79
N ASN A 199 3.46 -23.32 -14.83
CA ASN A 199 4.84 -23.68 -15.09
C ASN A 199 5.55 -24.04 -13.78
N ARG A 200 5.47 -25.32 -13.42
CA ARG A 200 6.03 -25.86 -12.18
C ARG A 200 7.56 -25.79 -12.13
N ASP A 201 8.23 -25.86 -13.26
CA ASP A 201 9.69 -25.81 -13.33
C ASP A 201 10.19 -24.39 -13.06
N PHE A 202 9.50 -23.38 -13.60
CA PHE A 202 9.74 -21.99 -13.24
C PHE A 202 9.51 -21.75 -11.75
N ASP A 203 8.36 -22.19 -11.23
CA ASP A 203 7.99 -21.96 -9.83
C ASP A 203 9.02 -22.57 -8.86
N ARG A 204 9.45 -23.82 -9.12
CA ARG A 204 10.47 -24.51 -8.32
C ARG A 204 11.81 -23.77 -8.38
N ARG A 205 12.27 -23.41 -9.58
CA ARG A 205 13.52 -22.66 -9.74
C ARG A 205 13.48 -21.33 -8.97
N PHE A 206 12.36 -20.61 -9.05
CA PHE A 206 12.17 -19.36 -8.31
C PHE A 206 12.20 -19.59 -6.80
N LEU A 207 11.41 -20.55 -6.29
CA LEU A 207 11.34 -20.84 -4.86
C LEU A 207 12.67 -21.36 -4.29
N GLU A 208 13.43 -22.16 -5.04
CA GLU A 208 14.76 -22.61 -4.65
C GLU A 208 15.75 -21.44 -4.53
N GLY A 209 15.70 -20.49 -5.47
CA GLY A 209 16.49 -19.26 -5.40
C GLY A 209 16.10 -18.36 -4.24
N PHE A 210 14.80 -18.17 -4.07
CA PHE A 210 14.23 -17.29 -3.06
C PHE A 210 14.48 -17.83 -1.65
N ALA A 211 14.27 -19.14 -1.44
CA ALA A 211 14.55 -19.82 -0.18
C ALA A 211 16.03 -19.73 0.23
N ALA A 212 16.94 -19.82 -0.74
CA ALA A 212 18.37 -19.71 -0.54
C ALA A 212 18.90 -18.26 -0.44
N GLY A 213 18.01 -17.26 -0.46
CA GLY A 213 18.40 -15.85 -0.34
C GLY A 213 19.11 -15.29 -1.57
N ARG A 214 19.00 -15.93 -2.74
CA ARG A 214 19.62 -15.48 -4.00
C ARG A 214 18.84 -14.34 -4.65
N PHE A 215 18.46 -13.33 -3.86
CA PHE A 215 17.59 -12.23 -4.28
C PHE A 215 18.23 -11.37 -5.37
N ASP A 216 19.53 -11.07 -5.28
CA ASP A 216 20.24 -10.31 -6.32
C ASP A 216 20.35 -11.11 -7.64
N GLU A 217 20.45 -12.44 -7.58
CA GLU A 217 20.41 -13.30 -8.78
C GLU A 217 19.04 -13.20 -9.46
N ILE A 218 17.95 -13.37 -8.69
CA ILE A 218 16.57 -13.27 -9.19
C ILE A 218 16.30 -11.84 -9.71
N ALA A 219 16.80 -10.81 -9.04
CA ALA A 219 16.70 -9.43 -9.48
C ALA A 219 17.40 -9.15 -10.82
N GLY A 220 18.38 -9.97 -11.19
CA GLY A 220 19.06 -9.94 -12.48
C GLY A 220 18.33 -10.69 -13.60
N TRP A 221 17.21 -11.37 -13.33
CA TRP A 221 16.47 -12.10 -14.35
C TRP A 221 15.88 -11.15 -15.41
N ASN A 222 15.75 -11.66 -16.63
CA ASN A 222 15.07 -10.94 -17.71
C ASN A 222 13.55 -10.96 -17.46
N ALA A 223 12.97 -9.81 -17.11
CA ALA A 223 11.54 -9.70 -16.80
C ALA A 223 10.62 -10.12 -17.96
N ALA A 224 11.02 -9.88 -19.21
CA ALA A 224 10.24 -10.31 -20.38
C ALA A 224 10.26 -11.83 -20.54
N GLU A 225 11.37 -12.49 -20.21
CA GLU A 225 11.43 -13.96 -20.17
C GLU A 225 10.56 -14.53 -19.04
N VAL A 226 10.53 -13.87 -17.87
CA VAL A 226 9.63 -14.27 -16.77
C VAL A 226 8.18 -14.28 -17.26
N VAL A 227 7.72 -13.19 -17.86
CA VAL A 227 6.34 -13.09 -18.38
C VAL A 227 6.08 -14.11 -19.49
N ARG A 228 7.03 -14.29 -20.42
CA ARG A 228 6.90 -15.26 -21.52
C ARG A 228 6.80 -16.69 -21.02
N SER A 229 7.62 -17.07 -20.04
CA SER A 229 7.76 -18.46 -19.60
C SER A 229 6.80 -18.84 -18.46
N ALA A 230 6.33 -17.87 -17.67
CA ALA A 230 5.54 -18.11 -16.47
C ALA A 230 4.23 -17.29 -16.42
N GLY A 231 3.96 -16.48 -17.44
CA GLY A 231 2.72 -15.71 -17.60
C GLY A 231 2.79 -14.31 -17.03
N ASN A 232 1.83 -13.48 -17.43
CA ASN A 232 1.71 -12.09 -16.94
C ASN A 232 1.52 -12.02 -15.43
N GLY A 233 0.88 -13.01 -14.82
CA GLY A 233 0.75 -13.09 -13.37
C GLY A 233 2.08 -13.32 -12.63
N ALA A 234 3.06 -13.96 -13.27
CA ALA A 234 4.39 -14.12 -12.69
C ALA A 234 5.18 -12.80 -12.59
N ALA A 235 4.72 -11.72 -13.23
CA ALA A 235 5.33 -10.40 -13.08
C ALA A 235 5.35 -9.90 -11.62
N GLU A 236 4.46 -10.43 -10.79
CA GLU A 236 4.27 -10.07 -9.38
C GLU A 236 5.36 -10.58 -8.44
N ILE A 237 6.32 -11.39 -8.92
CA ILE A 237 7.54 -11.71 -8.14
C ILE A 237 8.33 -10.45 -7.73
N ARG A 238 8.04 -9.30 -8.37
CA ARG A 238 8.47 -7.96 -7.95
C ARG A 238 8.12 -7.66 -6.49
N ASN A 239 6.91 -8.01 -6.06
CA ASN A 239 6.43 -7.78 -4.70
C ASN A 239 7.23 -8.63 -3.70
N TRP A 240 7.59 -9.85 -4.10
CA TRP A 240 8.41 -10.76 -3.30
C TRP A 240 9.82 -10.22 -3.10
N LEU A 241 10.47 -9.74 -4.18
CA LEU A 241 11.79 -9.11 -4.10
C LEU A 241 11.80 -7.84 -3.26
N LEU A 242 10.74 -7.01 -3.37
CA LEU A 242 10.61 -5.80 -2.57
C LEU A 242 10.46 -6.14 -1.09
N ALA A 243 9.59 -7.09 -0.73
CA ALA A 243 9.42 -7.55 0.64
C ALA A 243 10.72 -8.14 1.22
N ALA A 244 11.44 -8.96 0.44
CA ALA A 244 12.75 -9.51 0.82
C ALA A 244 13.79 -8.39 1.04
N GLY A 245 13.82 -7.39 0.17
CA GLY A 245 14.68 -6.21 0.30
C GLY A 245 14.40 -5.40 1.57
N ALA A 246 13.12 -5.14 1.86
CA ALA A 246 12.71 -4.38 3.05
C ALA A 246 13.09 -5.10 4.34
N ALA A 247 12.82 -6.40 4.38
CA ALA A 247 13.18 -7.27 5.49
C ALA A 247 14.70 -7.44 5.66
N ARG A 248 15.51 -7.10 4.64
CA ARG A 248 16.92 -7.52 4.50
C ARG A 248 17.06 -9.03 4.71
N ALA A 249 16.11 -9.78 4.14
CA ALA A 249 16.02 -11.22 4.35
C ALA A 249 17.31 -11.92 3.92
N THR A 250 17.60 -13.04 4.57
CA THR A 250 18.75 -13.90 4.26
C THR A 250 18.36 -15.18 3.51
N GLY A 251 17.05 -15.40 3.36
CA GLY A 251 16.46 -16.55 2.72
C GLY A 251 14.98 -16.63 3.06
N ALA A 252 14.36 -17.78 2.79
CA ALA A 252 12.97 -18.04 3.13
C ALA A 252 12.75 -19.52 3.47
N ARG A 253 11.85 -19.78 4.41
CA ARG A 253 11.26 -21.10 4.62
C ARG A 253 10.03 -21.22 3.72
N VAL A 254 10.04 -22.19 2.80
CA VAL A 254 8.87 -22.51 1.98
C VAL A 254 7.89 -23.32 2.84
N ALA A 255 6.77 -22.70 3.23
CA ALA A 255 5.74 -23.34 4.02
C ALA A 255 4.85 -24.25 3.16
N ALA A 256 4.57 -23.84 1.92
CA ALA A 256 3.94 -24.68 0.91
C ALA A 256 4.29 -24.20 -0.51
N TYR A 257 4.29 -25.15 -1.44
CA TYR A 257 4.15 -24.88 -2.87
C TYR A 257 3.20 -25.90 -3.49
N GLU A 258 2.10 -25.44 -4.05
CA GLU A 258 1.11 -26.32 -4.67
C GLU A 258 0.61 -25.75 -6.01
N PRO A 259 0.68 -26.52 -7.11
CA PRO A 259 0.05 -26.15 -8.38
C PRO A 259 -1.44 -26.51 -8.31
N VAL A 260 -2.28 -25.54 -7.94
CA VAL A 260 -3.72 -25.77 -7.75
C VAL A 260 -4.46 -25.42 -9.04
N GLN A 261 -4.86 -26.44 -9.80
CA GLN A 261 -5.40 -26.24 -11.15
C GLN A 261 -6.76 -25.51 -11.13
N ALA A 262 -7.58 -25.80 -10.12
CA ALA A 262 -8.82 -25.11 -9.79
C ALA A 262 -8.66 -23.59 -9.59
N TRP A 263 -7.48 -23.15 -9.18
CA TRP A 263 -7.14 -21.75 -8.98
C TRP A 263 -6.25 -21.21 -10.10
N VAL A 264 -5.96 -22.03 -11.11
CA VAL A 264 -5.16 -21.70 -12.31
C VAL A 264 -3.79 -21.09 -12.01
N THR A 265 -3.24 -21.37 -10.83
CA THR A 265 -2.07 -20.66 -10.29
C THR A 265 -1.13 -21.60 -9.53
N GLY A 266 0.18 -21.40 -9.71
CA GLY A 266 1.20 -21.96 -8.81
C GLY A 266 1.22 -21.20 -7.47
N ILE A 267 0.77 -21.84 -6.38
CA ILE A 267 0.61 -21.20 -5.08
C ILE A 267 1.85 -21.38 -4.23
N GLY A 268 2.64 -20.31 -4.05
CA GLY A 268 3.74 -20.26 -3.10
C GLY A 268 3.32 -19.60 -1.78
N VAL A 269 3.76 -20.16 -0.66
CA VAL A 269 3.62 -19.57 0.69
C VAL A 269 4.96 -19.69 1.39
N THR A 270 5.57 -18.55 1.75
CA THR A 270 6.91 -18.50 2.34
C THR A 270 6.96 -17.57 3.54
N GLU A 271 7.79 -17.91 4.52
CA GLU A 271 8.19 -17.02 5.61
C GLU A 271 9.66 -16.64 5.42
N LEU A 272 9.96 -15.35 5.42
CA LEU A 272 11.30 -14.82 5.18
C LEU A 272 12.16 -14.95 6.44
N LEU A 273 13.43 -15.32 6.23
CA LEU A 273 14.42 -15.43 7.31
C LEU A 273 15.05 -14.05 7.54
N LEU A 274 14.69 -13.43 8.66
CA LEU A 274 15.24 -12.14 9.06
C LEU A 274 16.71 -12.26 9.50
N PRO A 275 17.54 -11.24 9.27
CA PRO A 275 18.92 -11.26 9.74
C PRO A 275 18.96 -11.25 11.27
N PRO A 276 19.91 -11.96 11.90
CA PRO A 276 20.06 -11.94 13.34
C PRO A 276 20.38 -10.51 13.82
N GLY A 277 19.61 -10.04 14.80
CA GLY A 277 19.65 -8.71 15.45
C GLY A 277 20.76 -7.77 14.99
N GLN A 278 20.47 -6.95 13.98
CA GLN A 278 21.29 -5.79 13.63
C GLN A 278 20.54 -4.52 14.04
N ALA A 279 21.02 -3.89 15.12
CA ALA A 279 20.78 -2.48 15.35
C ALA A 279 21.40 -1.70 14.17
N GLY A 280 20.56 -1.17 13.29
CA GLY A 280 21.00 -0.48 12.08
C GLY A 280 21.72 0.83 12.37
N GLU A 281 22.75 1.12 11.57
CA GLU A 281 23.32 2.47 11.46
C GLU A 281 22.23 3.48 11.13
N THR A 282 22.28 4.60 11.85
CA THR A 282 21.30 5.67 11.87
C THR A 282 21.40 6.57 10.64
N LEU A 283 20.29 6.72 9.93
CA LEU A 283 20.01 7.94 9.17
C LEU A 283 19.26 8.93 10.10
N PRO A 284 19.56 10.23 10.07
CA PRO A 284 18.88 11.19 10.93
C PRO A 284 17.38 11.23 10.60
N ALA A 285 16.56 10.91 11.61
CA ALA A 285 15.12 11.06 11.53
C ALA A 285 14.78 12.54 11.35
N GLN A 286 14.01 12.87 10.31
CA GLN A 286 13.35 14.17 10.26
C GLN A 286 12.12 14.10 11.16
N ALA A 287 12.16 14.83 12.27
CA ALA A 287 11.00 14.98 13.14
C ALA A 287 9.89 15.73 12.38
N ALA A 288 8.92 15.00 11.86
CA ALA A 288 7.66 15.58 11.43
C ALA A 288 6.88 15.92 12.71
N GLY A 289 6.91 17.18 13.13
CA GLY A 289 6.05 17.65 14.22
C GLY A 289 4.58 17.32 13.93
N ALA A 290 3.81 16.99 14.97
CA ALA A 290 2.39 16.65 14.85
C ALA A 290 1.64 17.79 14.16
N ARG A 291 1.33 17.61 12.87
CA ARG A 291 0.48 18.51 12.09
C ARG A 291 -0.95 18.02 12.16
N ARG A 292 -1.91 18.95 12.19
CA ARG A 292 -3.34 18.64 12.03
C ARG A 292 -3.55 17.83 10.74
N ASP A 293 -4.34 16.75 10.83
CA ASP A 293 -4.82 16.10 9.62
C ASP A 293 -5.83 17.03 8.94
N ARG A 294 -5.53 17.37 7.69
CA ARG A 294 -6.29 18.32 6.86
C ARG A 294 -6.91 17.65 5.65
N HIS A 295 -6.96 16.31 5.60
CA HIS A 295 -7.37 15.58 4.40
C HIS A 295 -8.77 15.97 3.93
N ALA A 296 -9.74 15.85 4.84
CA ALA A 296 -11.15 16.05 4.53
C ALA A 296 -11.38 17.49 4.09
N LEU A 297 -10.76 18.43 4.79
CA LEU A 297 -10.77 19.86 4.48
C LEU A 297 -10.17 20.17 3.11
N GLU A 298 -8.96 19.68 2.81
CA GLU A 298 -8.32 19.92 1.51
C GLU A 298 -9.09 19.27 0.36
N ARG A 299 -9.65 18.07 0.57
CA ARG A 299 -10.52 17.39 -0.39
C ARG A 299 -11.83 18.16 -0.60
N TYR A 300 -12.41 18.71 0.46
CA TYR A 300 -13.59 19.59 0.37
C TYR A 300 -13.29 20.81 -0.48
N LEU A 301 -12.21 21.54 -0.17
CA LEU A 301 -11.82 22.76 -0.90
C LEU A 301 -11.52 22.48 -2.38
N PHE A 302 -10.89 21.33 -2.68
CA PHE A 302 -10.68 20.89 -4.05
C PHE A 302 -12.00 20.66 -4.79
N ARG A 303 -12.95 19.92 -4.18
CA ARG A 303 -14.26 19.65 -4.79
C ARG A 303 -15.10 20.91 -4.93
N PHE A 304 -15.06 21.79 -3.93
CA PHE A 304 -15.75 23.08 -3.95
C PHE A 304 -15.37 23.92 -5.16
N ASP A 305 -14.10 23.93 -5.55
CA ASP A 305 -13.63 24.63 -6.76
C ASP A 305 -14.24 24.07 -8.06
N LYS A 306 -14.66 22.80 -8.07
CA LYS A 306 -15.12 22.08 -9.28
C LYS A 306 -16.62 21.85 -9.35
N GLU A 307 -17.35 21.97 -8.25
CA GLU A 307 -18.74 21.54 -8.13
C GLU A 307 -19.69 22.72 -7.87
N PRO A 308 -20.42 23.22 -8.90
CA PRO A 308 -21.32 24.36 -8.74
C PRO A 308 -22.40 24.14 -7.67
N ALA A 309 -22.95 22.93 -7.54
CA ALA A 309 -23.94 22.61 -6.52
C ALA A 309 -23.38 22.81 -5.09
N LEU A 310 -22.13 22.40 -4.86
CA LEU A 310 -21.46 22.58 -3.57
C LEU A 310 -21.16 24.07 -3.29
N GLN A 311 -20.81 24.82 -4.34
CA GLN A 311 -20.61 26.26 -4.25
C GLN A 311 -21.89 26.99 -3.84
N GLU A 312 -23.00 26.67 -4.50
CA GLU A 312 -24.30 27.29 -4.21
C GLU A 312 -24.80 26.90 -2.81
N ALA A 313 -24.66 25.64 -2.41
CA ALA A 313 -25.04 25.17 -1.07
C ALA A 313 -24.30 25.93 0.03
N LEU A 314 -22.97 26.09 -0.09
CA LEU A 314 -22.19 26.82 0.92
C LEU A 314 -22.50 28.32 0.91
N LYS A 315 -22.68 28.95 -0.27
CA LYS A 315 -23.06 30.37 -0.38
C LYS A 315 -24.41 30.64 0.27
N ALA A 316 -25.36 29.69 0.14
CA ALA A 316 -26.68 29.75 0.77
C ALA A 316 -26.67 29.44 2.27
N GLY A 317 -25.52 29.04 2.85
CA GLY A 317 -25.44 28.64 4.25
C GLY A 317 -26.19 27.34 4.56
N ALA A 318 -26.36 26.46 3.56
CA ALA A 318 -27.12 25.24 3.73
C ALA A 318 -26.32 24.19 4.51
N GLU A 319 -26.94 23.54 5.49
CA GLU A 319 -26.28 22.50 6.30
C GLU A 319 -25.77 21.32 5.46
N HIS A 320 -26.51 20.95 4.41
CA HIS A 320 -26.12 19.89 3.49
C HIS A 320 -24.89 20.22 2.64
N ALA A 321 -24.36 21.45 2.72
CA ALA A 321 -23.11 21.83 2.04
C ALA A 321 -21.90 21.05 2.53
N PHE A 322 -22.01 20.29 3.63
CA PHE A 322 -20.95 19.45 4.18
C PHE A 322 -21.26 17.95 4.13
N ASP A 323 -22.44 17.56 3.61
CA ASP A 323 -22.88 16.17 3.58
C ASP A 323 -21.93 15.30 2.76
N GLY A 324 -21.54 14.15 3.33
CA GLY A 324 -20.59 13.23 2.68
C GLY A 324 -19.13 13.70 2.71
N HIS A 325 -18.82 14.83 3.35
CA HIS A 325 -17.47 15.27 3.63
C HIS A 325 -17.16 15.03 5.11
N ALA A 326 -16.15 14.22 5.40
CA ALA A 326 -15.75 13.83 6.76
C ALA A 326 -15.04 14.98 7.53
N LEU A 327 -15.62 16.18 7.47
CA LEU A 327 -15.15 17.38 8.14
C LEU A 327 -15.59 17.38 9.60
N ASP A 328 -14.70 17.80 10.48
CA ASP A 328 -15.06 18.06 11.88
C ASP A 328 -15.77 19.41 12.07
N ASP A 329 -16.21 19.68 13.30
CA ASP A 329 -17.00 20.88 13.60
C ASP A 329 -16.18 22.17 13.45
N GLU A 330 -14.88 22.15 13.73
CA GLU A 330 -14.02 23.33 13.55
C GLU A 330 -13.83 23.64 12.08
N GLU A 331 -13.62 22.61 11.25
CA GLU A 331 -13.47 22.73 9.80
C GLU A 331 -14.73 23.28 9.17
N ARG A 332 -15.90 22.72 9.54
CA ARG A 332 -17.19 23.23 9.08
C ARG A 332 -17.38 24.68 9.49
N ARG A 333 -17.05 25.04 10.73
CA ARG A 333 -17.12 26.44 11.20
C ARG A 333 -16.23 27.36 10.38
N ALA A 334 -14.95 27.03 10.21
CA ALA A 334 -14.00 27.85 9.45
C ALA A 334 -14.45 28.05 7.99
N LEU A 335 -15.04 27.02 7.37
CA LEU A 335 -15.60 27.10 6.02
C LEU A 335 -16.86 27.98 5.96
N ARG A 336 -17.80 27.84 6.91
CA ARG A 336 -19.01 28.68 7.00
C ARG A 336 -18.66 30.15 7.21
N GLU A 337 -17.73 30.42 8.11
CA GLU A 337 -17.26 31.76 8.48
C GLU A 337 -16.29 32.35 7.44
N ARG A 338 -15.82 31.53 6.50
CA ARG A 338 -14.85 31.91 5.46
C ARG A 338 -13.55 32.43 6.07
N ASP A 339 -13.12 31.81 7.17
CA ASP A 339 -11.91 32.20 7.90
C ASP A 339 -10.65 31.68 7.20
N LEU A 340 -10.26 32.39 6.14
CA LEU A 340 -9.11 32.04 5.31
C LEU A 340 -7.79 32.02 6.08
N ALA A 341 -7.68 32.85 7.12
CA ALA A 341 -6.49 32.95 7.95
C ALA A 341 -6.32 31.70 8.81
N THR A 342 -7.40 31.24 9.46
CA THR A 342 -7.39 29.98 10.20
C THR A 342 -7.07 28.78 9.29
N LEU A 343 -7.63 28.73 8.07
CA LEU A 343 -7.27 27.69 7.10
C LEU A 343 -5.76 27.67 6.80
N TYR A 344 -5.14 28.84 6.64
CA TYR A 344 -3.70 28.96 6.43
C TYR A 344 -2.88 28.56 7.66
N GLU A 345 -3.29 28.98 8.86
CA GLU A 345 -2.65 28.61 10.13
C GLU A 345 -2.70 27.09 10.38
N TRP A 346 -3.76 26.42 9.95
CA TRP A 346 -3.88 24.96 9.94
C TRP A 346 -3.00 24.26 8.89
N GLY A 347 -2.32 25.03 8.04
CA GLY A 347 -1.40 24.51 7.01
C GLY A 347 -2.11 23.97 5.77
N VAL A 348 -3.37 24.35 5.52
CA VAL A 348 -4.06 24.04 4.26
C VAL A 348 -3.25 24.59 3.09
N HIS A 349 -3.12 23.79 2.04
CA HIS A 349 -2.35 24.18 0.88
C HIS A 349 -2.80 25.55 0.31
N PRO A 350 -1.91 26.56 0.17
CA PRO A 350 -2.30 27.92 -0.20
C PRO A 350 -3.04 28.05 -1.53
N LEU A 351 -2.77 27.17 -2.51
CA LEU A 351 -3.53 27.15 -3.77
C LEU A 351 -5.00 26.74 -3.59
N LEU A 352 -5.32 25.88 -2.63
CA LEU A 352 -6.71 25.52 -2.33
C LEU A 352 -7.43 26.69 -1.68
N ILE A 353 -6.78 27.38 -0.74
CA ILE A 353 -7.31 28.61 -0.12
C ILE A 353 -7.53 29.69 -1.18
N ARG A 354 -6.56 29.90 -2.08
CA ARG A 354 -6.65 30.87 -3.17
C ARG A 354 -7.86 30.61 -4.07
N ASN A 355 -8.07 29.36 -4.47
CA ASN A 355 -9.19 28.99 -5.35
C ASN A 355 -10.54 29.15 -4.62
N PHE A 356 -10.64 28.67 -3.38
CA PHE A 356 -11.83 28.86 -2.54
C PHE A 356 -12.18 30.35 -2.38
N ALA A 357 -11.18 31.18 -2.06
CA ALA A 357 -11.35 32.62 -1.95
C ALA A 357 -11.78 33.26 -3.27
N GLY A 358 -11.16 32.85 -4.39
CA GLY A 358 -11.51 33.34 -5.73
C GLY A 358 -12.98 33.06 -6.10
N THR A 359 -13.44 31.84 -5.87
CA THR A 359 -14.82 31.41 -6.14
C THR A 359 -15.86 32.17 -5.29
N LEU A 360 -15.48 32.63 -4.09
CA LEU A 360 -16.33 33.42 -3.20
C LEU A 360 -16.10 34.94 -3.29
N GLY A 361 -15.18 35.41 -4.12
CA GLY A 361 -14.84 36.84 -4.23
C GLY A 361 -14.13 37.42 -3.00
N LEU A 362 -13.43 36.59 -2.23
CA LEU A 362 -12.77 36.97 -0.97
C LEU A 362 -11.32 37.41 -1.20
N ARG A 363 -10.87 38.39 -0.41
CA ARG A 363 -9.48 38.91 -0.45
C ARG A 363 -8.59 38.16 0.54
N TYR A 364 -8.13 36.96 0.18
CA TYR A 364 -7.31 36.12 1.08
C TYR A 364 -6.02 36.79 1.57
N VAL A 365 -5.35 37.59 0.73
CA VAL A 365 -4.16 38.34 1.13
C VAL A 365 -4.49 39.32 2.26
N GLN A 366 -5.60 40.06 2.15
CA GLN A 366 -6.04 40.99 3.20
C GLN A 366 -6.34 40.24 4.50
N ALA A 367 -7.00 39.08 4.43
CA ALA A 367 -7.27 38.25 5.62
C ALA A 367 -5.97 37.85 6.35
N TYR A 368 -4.89 37.56 5.61
CA TYR A 368 -3.58 37.27 6.21
C TYR A 368 -2.94 38.51 6.86
N HIS A 369 -3.07 39.68 6.23
CA HIS A 369 -2.60 40.94 6.82
C HIS A 369 -3.35 41.28 8.11
N ASP A 370 -4.68 41.17 8.09
CA ASP A 370 -5.54 41.49 9.24
C ASP A 370 -5.26 40.56 10.43
N ARG A 371 -4.90 39.30 10.16
CA ARG A 371 -4.45 38.32 11.17
C ARG A 371 -2.98 38.50 11.59
N GLY A 372 -2.19 39.28 10.85
CA GLY A 372 -0.77 39.51 11.14
C GLY A 372 0.15 38.33 10.78
N LEU A 373 -0.22 37.55 9.75
CA LEU A 373 0.47 36.30 9.36
C LEU A 373 1.71 36.50 8.47
N LEU A 374 2.00 37.73 8.05
CA LEU A 374 3.19 37.99 7.25
C LEU A 374 4.46 37.82 8.09
N PRO A 375 5.53 37.23 7.53
CA PRO A 375 6.83 37.27 8.16
C PRO A 375 7.18 38.71 8.47
N ARG A 376 7.54 39.00 9.72
CA ARG A 376 8.22 40.25 10.04
C ARG A 376 9.61 40.14 9.40
N HIS A 377 9.75 40.65 8.18
CA HIS A 377 11.07 40.90 7.64
C HIS A 377 11.71 41.94 8.56
N GLY A 378 12.68 41.51 9.38
CA GLY A 378 13.51 42.42 10.14
C GLY A 378 14.21 43.36 9.17
N ASN A 379 14.18 44.66 9.47
CA ASN A 379 15.02 45.65 8.80
C ASN A 379 16.50 45.28 8.93
#